data_AF-A0A5C9EH83-F1
#
_entry.id   AF-A0A5C9EH83-F1
#
_cell.length_a   1.000
_cell.length_b   1.000
_cell.length_c   1.000
_cell.angle_alpha   90.00
_cell.angle_beta   90.00
_cell.angle_gamma   90.00
#
_symmetry.space_group_name_H-M   'P 1'
#
loop_
_entity.id
_entity.type
_entity.pdbx_description
1 polymer ?
#
loop_
_entity_poly.entity_id
_entity_poly.type
_entity_poly.pdbx_seq_one_letter_code
_entity_poly.pdbx_strand_id
1 'polypeptide(L)'
;MNKKIAFSLVFLFINALCVMFFIINQFFFPIPIVDPICDEITYWAELIFYTYSIYVYGIVLIIYMFFFVCYAYGYSLTPRYQLTGSIMYVFSLLGFVVFTLTTSFYAFIGLFFNYELTLTTRVLLFLLFLPIVFAFSLLLFLVTLDYVIFLKDLLNARKIWKHHRPAYEIRKEGKMTYIDIETDEFVFTPVPMLIIAKYLHDKDFSVSWFVKGAFNHILSLIIRYLIGWPRARNALFRFMGMRIGKNCHISQNAVPDPLLPELIEFKNGSGCGIGVKLLTHNVMQVKHASFSFGPITVGENARIGAYSIIMPGVSIGKNTIIGSNSVVTKDIPPNSIAHGAPAKVIRTYDDSEREEVEKEY
;
A
#
# COMPACT_ATOMS: atom_id res chain seq x y z
N MET A 1 -3.78 -32.65 -3.12
CA MET A 1 -4.02 -31.46 -3.95
C MET A 1 -5.03 -30.57 -3.23
N ASN A 2 -4.73 -29.28 -3.02
CA ASN A 2 -5.55 -28.36 -2.22
C ASN A 2 -6.95 -28.20 -2.86
N LYS A 3 -8.05 -28.28 -2.10
CA LYS A 3 -9.43 -28.22 -2.66
C LYS A 3 -9.68 -26.99 -3.53
N LYS A 4 -9.01 -25.87 -3.22
CA LYS A 4 -9.05 -24.63 -4.02
C LYS A 4 -8.36 -24.78 -5.38
N ILE A 5 -7.24 -25.48 -5.44
CA ILE A 5 -6.50 -25.75 -6.70
C ILE A 5 -7.31 -26.70 -7.58
N ALA A 6 -7.94 -27.72 -6.99
CA ALA A 6 -8.83 -28.61 -7.72
C ALA A 6 -10.03 -27.87 -8.34
N PHE A 7 -10.66 -26.94 -7.59
CA PHE A 7 -11.75 -26.13 -8.11
C PHE A 7 -11.30 -25.21 -9.26
N SER A 8 -10.16 -24.52 -9.12
CA SER A 8 -9.61 -23.68 -10.18
C SER A 8 -9.24 -24.48 -11.44
N LEU A 9 -8.67 -25.68 -11.29
CA LEU A 9 -8.31 -26.55 -12.41
C LEU A 9 -9.55 -27.10 -13.13
N VAL A 10 -10.58 -27.49 -12.38
CA VAL A 10 -11.88 -27.91 -12.95
C VAL A 10 -12.54 -26.77 -13.70
N PHE A 11 -12.52 -25.55 -13.14
CA PHE A 11 -13.07 -24.38 -13.81
C PHE A 11 -12.30 -24.04 -15.10
N LEU A 12 -10.97 -24.11 -15.08
CA LEU A 12 -10.12 -23.91 -16.26
C LEU A 12 -10.40 -24.97 -17.34
N PHE A 13 -10.56 -26.22 -16.92
CA PHE A 13 -10.82 -27.35 -17.82
C PHE A 13 -12.21 -27.25 -18.48
N ILE A 14 -13.24 -26.87 -17.73
CA ILE A 14 -14.58 -26.60 -18.28
C ILE A 14 -14.54 -25.42 -19.25
N ASN A 15 -13.82 -24.33 -18.91
CA ASN A 15 -13.64 -23.19 -19.81
C ASN A 15 -12.94 -23.60 -21.12
N ALA A 16 -11.85 -24.38 -21.02
CA ALA A 16 -11.13 -24.89 -22.17
C ALA A 16 -12.00 -25.80 -23.06
N LEU A 17 -12.84 -26.64 -22.46
CA LEU A 17 -13.82 -27.47 -23.18
C LEU A 17 -14.89 -26.63 -23.88
N CYS A 18 -15.43 -25.59 -23.24
CA CYS A 18 -16.39 -24.68 -23.86
C CYS A 18 -15.77 -23.91 -25.04
N VAL A 19 -14.54 -23.43 -24.88
CA VAL A 19 -13.78 -22.74 -25.95
C VAL A 19 -13.47 -23.71 -27.10
N MET A 20 -13.00 -24.92 -26.81
CA MET A 20 -12.77 -25.94 -27.84
C MET A 20 -14.06 -26.33 -28.54
N PHE A 21 -15.17 -26.51 -27.82
CA PHE A 21 -16.47 -26.81 -28.39
C PHE A 21 -16.95 -25.69 -29.33
N PHE A 22 -16.78 -24.43 -28.92
CA PHE A 22 -17.13 -23.27 -29.74
C PHE A 22 -16.28 -23.17 -31.01
N ILE A 23 -14.95 -23.39 -30.89
CA ILE A 23 -14.03 -23.42 -32.04
C ILE A 23 -14.38 -24.59 -32.97
N ILE A 24 -14.63 -25.79 -32.43
CA ILE A 24 -14.99 -26.97 -33.23
C ILE A 24 -16.32 -26.75 -33.97
N ASN A 25 -17.31 -26.15 -33.31
CA ASN A 25 -18.60 -25.80 -33.91
C ASN A 25 -18.44 -24.78 -35.05
N GLN A 26 -17.58 -23.77 -34.87
CA GLN A 26 -17.32 -22.73 -35.88
C GLN A 26 -16.58 -23.27 -37.12
N PHE A 27 -15.68 -24.26 -36.97
CA PHE A 27 -14.81 -24.71 -38.07
C PHE A 27 -15.22 -26.04 -38.70
N PHE A 28 -15.90 -26.94 -37.98
CA PHE A 28 -16.09 -28.33 -38.44
C PHE A 28 -17.56 -28.78 -38.51
N PHE A 29 -18.43 -28.30 -37.62
CA PHE A 29 -19.85 -28.68 -37.59
C PHE A 29 -20.70 -27.50 -37.14
N PRO A 30 -21.28 -26.69 -38.05
CA PRO A 30 -22.15 -25.59 -37.66
C PRO A 30 -23.45 -26.17 -37.10
N ILE A 31 -23.55 -26.34 -35.78
CA ILE A 31 -24.79 -26.74 -35.13
C ILE A 31 -25.71 -25.51 -35.11
N PRO A 32 -26.84 -25.51 -35.84
CA PRO A 32 -27.67 -24.32 -36.07
C PRO A 32 -28.41 -23.81 -34.83
N ILE A 33 -28.27 -24.47 -33.67
CA ILE A 33 -28.84 -24.03 -32.39
C ILE A 33 -27.88 -23.09 -31.64
N VAL A 34 -26.56 -23.20 -31.88
CA VAL A 34 -25.55 -22.37 -31.22
C VAL A 34 -25.58 -20.95 -31.78
N ASP A 35 -25.79 -20.80 -33.10
CA ASP A 35 -25.76 -19.49 -33.75
C ASP A 35 -26.91 -18.57 -33.28
N PRO A 36 -28.20 -18.98 -33.20
CA PRO A 36 -29.28 -18.13 -32.70
C PRO A 36 -29.12 -17.71 -31.24
N ILE A 37 -28.64 -18.61 -30.38
CA ILE A 37 -28.40 -18.31 -28.96
C ILE A 37 -27.23 -17.32 -28.82
N CYS A 38 -26.16 -17.54 -29.59
CA CYS A 38 -25.03 -16.63 -29.61
C CYS A 38 -25.40 -15.26 -30.21
N ASP A 39 -26.23 -15.22 -31.24
CA ASP A 39 -26.71 -13.99 -31.86
C ASP A 39 -27.61 -13.20 -30.89
N GLU A 40 -28.53 -13.88 -30.20
CA GLU A 40 -29.42 -13.24 -29.23
C GLU A 40 -28.64 -12.73 -28.00
N ILE A 41 -27.71 -13.52 -27.47
CA ILE A 41 -26.81 -13.08 -26.38
C ILE A 41 -25.93 -11.91 -26.83
N THR A 42 -25.38 -11.96 -28.05
CA THR A 42 -24.54 -10.90 -28.59
C THR A 42 -25.36 -9.62 -28.81
N TYR A 43 -26.60 -9.74 -29.25
CA TYR A 43 -27.52 -8.61 -29.39
C TYR A 43 -27.82 -7.94 -28.05
N TRP A 44 -28.15 -8.70 -27.01
CA TRP A 44 -28.37 -8.12 -25.68
C TRP A 44 -27.08 -7.54 -25.08
N ALA A 45 -25.95 -8.16 -25.36
CA ALA A 45 -24.64 -7.66 -24.94
C ALA A 45 -24.26 -6.36 -25.68
N GLU A 46 -24.57 -6.21 -26.98
CA GLU A 46 -24.49 -4.91 -27.70
C GLU A 46 -25.14 -3.85 -26.86
N LEU A 47 -26.39 -4.14 -26.54
CA LEU A 47 -27.36 -3.14 -26.18
C LEU A 47 -26.94 -2.61 -24.81
N ILE A 48 -26.63 -3.54 -23.91
CA ILE A 48 -26.24 -3.26 -22.54
C ILE A 48 -24.84 -2.65 -22.47
N PHE A 49 -23.85 -3.16 -23.19
CA PHE A 49 -22.44 -2.81 -22.98
C PHE A 49 -21.87 -1.77 -23.95
N TYR A 50 -22.54 -1.50 -25.07
CA TYR A 50 -22.09 -0.56 -26.08
C TYR A 50 -23.14 0.53 -26.33
N THR A 51 -24.35 0.18 -26.76
CA THR A 51 -25.40 1.14 -27.13
C THR A 51 -25.82 2.01 -25.95
N TYR A 52 -26.04 1.41 -24.77
CA TYR A 52 -26.40 2.14 -23.55
C TYR A 52 -25.18 2.52 -22.68
N SER A 53 -23.96 2.35 -23.18
CA SER A 53 -22.74 2.58 -22.39
C SER A 53 -22.63 4.00 -21.86
N ILE A 54 -23.03 5.00 -22.63
CA ILE A 54 -23.00 6.40 -22.21
C ILE A 54 -23.87 6.65 -20.96
N TYR A 55 -25.02 5.98 -20.85
CA TYR A 55 -25.90 6.12 -19.68
C TYR A 55 -25.29 5.41 -18.47
N VAL A 56 -24.69 4.23 -18.67
CA VAL A 56 -23.99 3.51 -17.60
C VAL A 56 -22.81 4.34 -17.08
N TYR A 57 -21.98 4.89 -17.95
CA TYR A 57 -20.87 5.77 -17.55
C TYR A 57 -21.36 7.07 -16.89
N GLY A 58 -22.49 7.64 -17.35
CA GLY A 58 -23.14 8.77 -16.70
C GLY A 58 -23.58 8.46 -15.27
N ILE A 59 -24.22 7.30 -15.04
CA ILE A 59 -24.59 6.82 -13.71
C ILE A 59 -23.36 6.62 -12.83
N VAL A 60 -22.31 5.98 -13.36
CA VAL A 60 -21.03 5.78 -12.64
C VAL A 60 -20.43 7.11 -12.21
N LEU A 61 -20.46 8.14 -13.07
CA LEU A 61 -19.95 9.46 -12.74
C LEU A 61 -20.73 10.10 -11.58
N ILE A 62 -22.05 10.00 -11.59
CA ILE A 62 -22.91 10.48 -10.48
C ILE A 62 -22.57 9.74 -9.19
N ILE A 63 -22.37 8.43 -9.26
CA ILE A 63 -21.98 7.60 -8.11
C ILE A 63 -20.60 8.01 -7.58
N TYR A 64 -19.64 8.30 -8.47
CA TYR A 64 -18.34 8.83 -8.05
C TYR A 64 -18.45 10.20 -7.38
N MET A 65 -19.30 11.09 -7.89
CA MET A 65 -19.54 12.38 -7.23
C MET A 65 -20.12 12.18 -5.82
N PHE A 66 -21.07 11.26 -5.65
CA PHE A 66 -21.61 10.91 -4.34
C PHE A 66 -20.51 10.42 -3.39
N PHE A 67 -19.70 9.45 -3.82
CA PHE A 67 -18.61 8.93 -2.99
C PHE A 67 -17.52 9.98 -2.73
N PHE A 68 -17.27 10.88 -3.66
CA PHE A 68 -16.35 12.00 -3.46
C PHE A 68 -16.84 12.96 -2.37
N VAL A 69 -18.14 13.28 -2.36
CA VAL A 69 -18.75 14.10 -1.32
C VAL A 69 -18.68 13.38 0.03
N CYS A 70 -19.02 12.09 0.09
CA CYS A 70 -18.89 11.28 1.31
C CYS A 70 -17.44 11.21 1.81
N TYR A 71 -16.48 11.11 0.91
CA TYR A 71 -15.05 11.11 1.22
C TYR A 71 -14.63 12.44 1.85
N ALA A 72 -14.92 13.56 1.19
CA ALA A 72 -14.55 14.89 1.65
C ALA A 72 -15.22 15.23 3.00
N TYR A 73 -16.50 14.89 3.14
CA TYR A 73 -17.24 15.10 4.38
C TYR A 73 -16.77 14.16 5.50
N GLY A 74 -16.37 12.92 5.18
CA GLY A 74 -15.87 11.96 6.16
C GLY A 74 -14.52 12.38 6.70
N TYR A 75 -13.64 12.79 5.79
CA TYR A 75 -12.35 13.35 6.12
C TYR A 75 -12.49 14.58 7.04
N SER A 76 -13.37 15.52 6.72
CA SER A 76 -13.57 16.73 7.53
C SER A 76 -14.24 16.49 8.88
N LEU A 77 -15.07 15.44 9.00
CA LEU A 77 -15.70 15.06 10.26
C LEU A 77 -14.77 14.26 11.18
N THR A 78 -13.78 13.55 10.64
CA THR A 78 -12.92 12.65 11.41
C THR A 78 -12.24 13.32 12.61
N PRO A 79 -11.75 14.58 12.55
CA PRO A 79 -11.16 15.25 13.71
C PRO A 79 -12.14 15.43 14.88
N ARG A 80 -13.41 15.77 14.59
CA ARG A 80 -14.42 16.09 15.61
C ARG A 80 -15.27 14.88 16.02
N TYR A 81 -15.53 13.98 15.10
CA TYR A 81 -16.40 12.81 15.25
C TYR A 81 -15.68 11.56 14.73
N GLN A 82 -14.55 11.23 15.35
CA GLN A 82 -13.60 10.17 14.97
C GLN A 82 -14.25 8.92 14.36
N LEU A 83 -15.14 8.27 15.10
CA LEU A 83 -15.74 7.02 14.66
C LEU A 83 -16.66 7.22 13.46
N THR A 84 -17.59 8.18 13.52
CA THR A 84 -18.55 8.46 12.44
C THR A 84 -17.86 8.95 11.17
N GLY A 85 -16.90 9.86 11.31
CA GLY A 85 -16.08 10.37 10.20
C GLY A 85 -15.28 9.25 9.55
N SER A 86 -14.62 8.39 10.35
CA SER A 86 -13.85 7.25 9.84
C SER A 86 -14.74 6.23 9.12
N ILE A 87 -15.92 5.90 9.65
CA ILE A 87 -16.88 5.00 8.98
C ILE A 87 -17.23 5.52 7.59
N MET A 88 -17.61 6.80 7.49
CA MET A 88 -18.05 7.38 6.22
C MET A 88 -16.88 7.56 5.23
N TYR A 89 -15.70 7.94 5.73
CA TYR A 89 -14.47 8.01 4.96
C TYR A 89 -14.09 6.65 4.36
N VAL A 90 -14.04 5.61 5.18
CA VAL A 90 -13.68 4.26 4.72
C VAL A 90 -14.75 3.70 3.77
N PHE A 91 -16.03 3.90 4.06
CA PHE A 91 -17.14 3.55 3.17
C PHE A 91 -17.00 4.18 1.78
N SER A 92 -16.60 5.45 1.73
CA SER A 92 -16.43 6.15 0.46
C SER A 92 -15.33 5.57 -0.42
N LEU A 93 -14.22 5.13 0.19
CA LEU A 93 -13.10 4.51 -0.51
C LEU A 93 -13.46 3.14 -1.07
N LEU A 94 -14.22 2.34 -0.32
CA LEU A 94 -14.76 1.09 -0.85
C LEU A 94 -15.64 1.37 -2.07
N GLY A 95 -16.50 2.38 -1.99
CA GLY A 95 -17.31 2.83 -3.12
C GLY A 95 -16.47 3.10 -4.36
N PHE A 96 -15.42 3.90 -4.24
CA PHE A 96 -14.50 4.16 -5.36
C PHE A 96 -13.90 2.88 -5.93
N VAL A 97 -13.39 1.99 -5.07
CA VAL A 97 -12.76 0.73 -5.51
C VAL A 97 -13.77 -0.16 -6.25
N VAL A 98 -14.93 -0.42 -5.65
CA VAL A 98 -15.97 -1.30 -6.21
C VAL A 98 -16.49 -0.76 -7.54
N PHE A 99 -16.81 0.54 -7.63
CA PHE A 99 -17.35 1.11 -8.85
C PHE A 99 -16.31 1.21 -9.96
N THR A 100 -15.07 1.63 -9.67
CA THR A 100 -14.00 1.65 -10.69
C THR A 100 -13.78 0.29 -11.32
N LEU A 101 -13.83 -0.76 -10.52
CA LEU A 101 -13.61 -2.11 -11.01
C LEU A 101 -14.83 -2.68 -11.73
N THR A 102 -16.05 -2.37 -11.26
CA THR A 102 -17.29 -2.72 -11.97
C THR A 102 -17.32 -2.07 -13.35
N THR A 103 -16.93 -0.80 -13.44
CA THR A 103 -16.84 -0.06 -14.70
C THR A 103 -15.72 -0.59 -15.60
N SER A 104 -14.60 -1.02 -15.03
CA SER A 104 -13.51 -1.67 -15.79
C SER A 104 -13.95 -3.02 -16.38
N PHE A 105 -14.66 -3.83 -15.60
CA PHE A 105 -15.22 -5.10 -16.05
C PHE A 105 -16.31 -4.89 -17.11
N TYR A 106 -17.17 -3.89 -16.91
CA TYR A 106 -18.17 -3.47 -17.89
C TYR A 106 -17.53 -3.07 -19.23
N ALA A 107 -16.47 -2.25 -19.20
CA ALA A 107 -15.72 -1.87 -20.39
C ALA A 107 -15.08 -3.08 -21.08
N PHE A 108 -14.54 -4.03 -20.32
CA PHE A 108 -13.95 -5.25 -20.85
C PHE A 108 -14.99 -6.14 -21.56
N ILE A 109 -16.17 -6.34 -20.96
CA ILE A 109 -17.27 -7.07 -21.59
C ILE A 109 -17.73 -6.35 -22.87
N GLY A 110 -17.87 -5.03 -22.83
CA GLY A 110 -18.24 -4.24 -24.01
C GLY A 110 -17.26 -4.39 -25.17
N LEU A 111 -15.96 -4.42 -24.88
CA LEU A 111 -14.93 -4.69 -25.89
C LEU A 111 -15.05 -6.11 -26.49
N PHE A 112 -15.38 -7.11 -25.66
CA PHE A 112 -15.50 -8.50 -26.09
C PHE A 112 -16.71 -8.73 -26.99
N PHE A 113 -17.82 -8.06 -26.73
CA PHE A 113 -19.05 -8.21 -27.52
C PHE A 113 -19.22 -7.16 -28.62
N ASN A 114 -18.22 -6.32 -28.88
CA ASN A 114 -18.28 -5.34 -29.96
C ASN A 114 -18.22 -6.03 -31.34
N TYR A 115 -19.27 -5.87 -32.13
CA TYR A 115 -19.52 -6.46 -33.45
C TYR A 115 -18.81 -5.72 -34.58
N GLU A 116 -18.38 -4.48 -34.34
CA GLU A 116 -17.45 -3.78 -35.25
C GLU A 116 -16.06 -4.44 -35.24
N LEU A 117 -15.75 -5.22 -34.20
CA LEU A 117 -14.50 -5.97 -34.10
C LEU A 117 -14.63 -7.39 -34.68
N THR A 118 -13.63 -7.78 -35.46
CA THR A 118 -13.52 -9.16 -35.96
C THR A 118 -13.43 -10.15 -34.80
N LEU A 119 -13.91 -11.38 -35.00
CA LEU A 119 -13.84 -12.45 -33.98
C LEU A 119 -12.39 -12.67 -33.50
N THR A 120 -11.43 -12.67 -34.42
CA THR A 120 -10.00 -12.80 -34.12
C THR A 120 -9.52 -11.68 -33.18
N THR A 121 -9.89 -10.43 -33.46
CA THR A 121 -9.56 -9.29 -32.60
C THR A 121 -10.17 -9.43 -31.20
N ARG A 122 -11.44 -9.84 -31.11
CA ARG A 122 -12.13 -10.07 -29.83
C ARG A 122 -11.44 -11.14 -28.98
N VAL A 123 -11.06 -12.26 -29.58
CA VAL A 123 -10.35 -13.35 -28.89
C VAL A 123 -8.95 -12.92 -28.43
N LEU A 124 -8.21 -12.17 -29.26
CA LEU A 124 -6.89 -11.64 -28.88
C LEU A 124 -6.98 -10.67 -27.70
N LEU A 125 -7.94 -9.74 -27.72
CA LEU A 125 -8.17 -8.81 -26.63
C LEU A 125 -8.59 -9.57 -25.36
N PHE A 126 -9.46 -10.57 -25.47
CA PHE A 126 -9.84 -11.42 -24.34
C PHE A 126 -8.62 -12.08 -23.69
N LEU A 127 -7.76 -12.74 -24.47
CA LEU A 127 -6.57 -13.41 -23.95
C LEU A 127 -5.57 -12.43 -23.34
N LEU A 128 -5.43 -11.24 -23.92
CA LEU A 128 -4.53 -10.19 -23.42
C LEU A 128 -5.00 -9.64 -22.06
N PHE A 129 -6.30 -9.40 -21.91
CA PHE A 129 -6.86 -8.76 -20.73
C PHE A 129 -7.31 -9.74 -19.64
N LEU A 130 -7.54 -11.01 -19.95
CA LEU A 130 -7.99 -12.02 -18.97
C LEU A 130 -7.08 -12.11 -17.73
N PRO A 131 -5.73 -12.14 -17.85
CA PRO A 131 -4.85 -12.15 -16.67
C PRO A 131 -4.96 -10.87 -15.85
N ILE A 132 -5.12 -9.73 -16.53
CA ILE A 132 -5.26 -8.41 -15.91
C ILE A 132 -6.57 -8.37 -15.10
N VAL A 133 -7.69 -8.72 -15.74
CA VAL A 133 -9.01 -8.78 -15.11
C VAL A 133 -8.99 -9.72 -13.91
N PHE A 134 -8.41 -10.92 -14.05
CA PHE A 134 -8.30 -11.87 -12.94
C PHE A 134 -7.49 -11.31 -11.77
N ALA A 135 -6.34 -10.70 -12.03
CA ALA A 135 -5.50 -10.08 -11.00
C ALA A 135 -6.24 -8.95 -10.26
N PHE A 136 -6.95 -8.09 -11.01
CA PHE A 136 -7.76 -7.02 -10.44
C PHE A 136 -8.95 -7.56 -9.63
N SER A 137 -9.64 -8.60 -10.10
CA SER A 137 -10.73 -9.26 -9.36
C SER A 137 -10.24 -9.91 -8.07
N LEU A 138 -9.07 -10.55 -8.08
CA LEU A 138 -8.47 -11.12 -6.87
C LEU A 138 -8.09 -10.02 -5.88
N LEU A 139 -7.47 -8.94 -6.35
CA LEU A 139 -7.16 -7.77 -5.53
C LEU A 139 -8.43 -7.17 -4.90
N LEU A 140 -9.51 -7.05 -5.68
CA LEU A 140 -10.81 -6.56 -5.19
C LEU A 140 -11.38 -7.43 -4.09
N PHE A 141 -11.35 -8.75 -4.27
CA PHE A 141 -11.84 -9.69 -3.29
C PHE A 141 -11.08 -9.54 -1.96
N LEU A 142 -9.75 -9.43 -2.05
CA LEU A 142 -8.90 -9.23 -0.87
C LEU A 142 -9.17 -7.88 -0.18
N VAL A 143 -9.26 -6.78 -0.93
CA VAL A 143 -9.55 -5.43 -0.40
C VAL A 143 -10.95 -5.38 0.22
N THR A 144 -11.93 -6.03 -0.41
CA THR A 144 -13.31 -6.08 0.09
C THR A 144 -13.39 -6.92 1.37
N LEU A 145 -12.69 -8.05 1.43
CA LEU A 145 -12.62 -8.89 2.62
C LEU A 145 -11.99 -8.11 3.79
N ASP A 146 -10.86 -7.46 3.55
CA ASP A 146 -10.17 -6.63 4.54
C ASP A 146 -11.07 -5.49 5.03
N TYR A 147 -11.76 -4.80 4.11
CA TYR A 147 -12.74 -3.78 4.44
C TYR A 147 -13.89 -4.31 5.31
N VAL A 148 -14.49 -5.46 4.97
CA VAL A 148 -15.63 -6.02 5.72
C VAL A 148 -15.20 -6.38 7.14
N ILE A 149 -14.00 -6.95 7.29
CA ILE A 149 -13.40 -7.23 8.61
C ILE A 149 -13.23 -5.92 9.38
N PHE A 150 -12.58 -4.92 8.77
CA PHE A 150 -12.34 -3.63 9.41
C PHE A 150 -13.63 -2.90 9.81
N LEU A 151 -14.66 -2.90 8.94
CA LEU A 151 -15.95 -2.27 9.24
C LEU A 151 -16.67 -2.99 10.39
N LYS A 152 -16.66 -4.32 10.40
CA LYS A 152 -17.21 -5.13 11.50
C LYS A 152 -16.52 -4.77 12.81
N ASP A 153 -15.19 -4.67 12.79
CA ASP A 153 -14.42 -4.29 13.98
C ASP A 153 -14.76 -2.86 14.41
N LEU A 154 -14.88 -1.92 13.48
CA LEU A 154 -15.22 -0.53 13.76
C LEU A 154 -16.62 -0.38 14.38
N LEU A 155 -17.58 -1.19 13.91
CA LEU A 155 -18.92 -1.28 14.48
C LEU A 155 -18.91 -1.89 15.89
N ASN A 156 -18.06 -2.89 16.14
CA ASN A 156 -17.87 -3.45 17.48
C ASN A 156 -17.22 -2.44 18.43
N ALA A 157 -16.20 -1.71 17.98
CA ALA A 157 -15.54 -0.65 18.72
C ALA A 157 -16.52 0.46 19.17
N ARG A 158 -17.61 0.70 18.42
CA ARG A 158 -18.69 1.62 18.81
C ARG A 158 -19.30 1.27 20.17
N LYS A 159 -19.42 -0.02 20.50
CA LYS A 159 -19.97 -0.47 21.79
C LYS A 159 -19.02 -0.12 22.92
N ILE A 160 -17.73 -0.40 22.74
CA ILE A 160 -16.67 -0.09 23.71
C ILE A 160 -16.60 1.42 23.94
N TRP A 161 -16.53 2.21 22.87
CA TRP A 161 -16.40 3.67 22.93
C TRP A 161 -17.56 4.38 23.65
N LYS A 162 -18.77 3.82 23.59
CA LYS A 162 -19.95 4.36 24.28
C LYS A 162 -19.96 4.11 25.78
N HIS A 163 -19.30 3.05 26.26
CA HIS A 163 -19.39 2.60 27.64
C HIS A 163 -18.09 2.82 28.43
N HIS A 164 -16.93 2.73 27.79
CA HIS A 164 -15.63 2.89 28.44
C HIS A 164 -14.59 3.38 27.43
N ARG A 165 -14.32 4.70 27.40
CA ARG A 165 -13.23 5.24 26.58
C ARG A 165 -11.91 4.92 27.29
N PRO A 166 -10.98 4.17 26.66
CA PRO A 166 -9.72 3.83 27.30
C PRO A 166 -8.93 5.07 27.68
N ALA A 167 -8.34 5.05 28.86
CA ALA A 167 -7.30 6.01 29.21
C ALA A 167 -6.06 5.74 28.35
N TYR A 168 -5.29 6.78 28.09
CA TYR A 168 -4.01 6.65 27.42
C TYR A 168 -3.06 7.72 27.94
N GLU A 169 -1.79 7.36 28.02
CA GLU A 169 -0.70 8.23 28.41
C GLU A 169 0.20 8.49 27.19
N ILE A 170 0.68 9.73 27.05
CA ILE A 170 1.66 10.09 26.04
C ILE A 170 2.95 10.48 26.75
N ARG A 171 4.01 9.72 26.51
CA ARG A 171 5.34 9.98 27.06
C ARG A 171 6.30 10.36 25.94
N LYS A 172 7.19 11.33 26.20
CA LYS A 172 8.25 11.73 25.27
C LYS A 172 9.60 11.51 25.93
N GLU A 173 10.45 10.71 25.29
CA GLU A 173 11.80 10.43 25.77
C GLU A 173 12.80 10.72 24.64
N GLY A 174 13.49 11.86 24.74
CA GLY A 174 14.35 12.34 23.67
C GLY A 174 13.59 12.55 22.36
N LYS A 175 13.93 11.77 21.34
CA LYS A 175 13.31 11.81 20.01
C LYS A 175 12.09 10.88 19.88
N MET A 176 11.91 9.98 20.84
CA MET A 176 10.84 9.00 20.82
C MET A 176 9.58 9.56 21.49
N THR A 177 8.43 9.28 20.88
CA THR A 177 7.11 9.47 21.47
C THR A 177 6.47 8.10 21.67
N TYR A 178 5.92 7.88 22.87
CA TYR A 178 5.21 6.67 23.26
C TYR A 178 3.75 7.03 23.55
N ILE A 179 2.84 6.20 23.06
CA ILE A 179 1.41 6.26 23.30
C ILE A 179 1.05 4.91 23.94
N ASP A 180 0.84 4.94 25.25
CA ASP A 180 0.50 3.78 26.06
C ASP A 180 -1.01 3.82 26.32
N ILE A 181 -1.74 2.82 25.82
CA ILE A 181 -3.20 2.78 25.88
C ILE A 181 -3.62 1.70 26.87
N GLU A 182 -4.32 2.11 27.92
CA GLU A 182 -4.83 1.23 28.97
C GLU A 182 -6.07 0.50 28.46
N THR A 183 -5.87 -0.67 27.86
CA THR A 183 -6.95 -1.47 27.30
C THR A 183 -6.59 -2.95 27.27
N ASP A 184 -7.60 -3.79 27.44
CA ASP A 184 -7.52 -5.25 27.26
C ASP A 184 -7.59 -5.66 25.77
N GLU A 185 -7.86 -4.70 24.89
CA GLU A 185 -7.91 -4.90 23.44
C GLU A 185 -6.50 -5.00 22.82
N PHE A 186 -6.40 -5.72 21.70
CA PHE A 186 -5.15 -5.80 20.93
C PHE A 186 -4.85 -4.46 20.23
N VAL A 187 -3.57 -4.10 20.06
CA VAL A 187 -3.18 -2.82 19.41
C VAL A 187 -3.78 -2.67 18.02
N PHE A 188 -3.95 -3.79 17.30
CA PHE A 188 -4.52 -3.81 15.96
C PHE A 188 -6.06 -3.88 15.93
N THR A 189 -6.75 -3.62 17.04
CA THR A 189 -8.19 -3.39 17.02
C THR A 189 -8.49 -1.90 16.83
N PRO A 190 -9.72 -1.53 16.41
CA PRO A 190 -10.02 -0.15 16.04
C PRO A 190 -9.90 0.85 17.19
N VAL A 191 -10.07 0.43 18.44
CA VAL A 191 -10.06 1.36 19.58
C VAL A 191 -8.66 1.96 19.79
N PRO A 192 -7.59 1.17 20.03
CA PRO A 192 -6.22 1.71 20.09
C PRO A 192 -5.83 2.47 18.83
N MET A 193 -6.16 1.93 17.66
CA MET A 193 -5.86 2.53 16.37
C MET A 193 -6.47 3.93 16.20
N LEU A 194 -7.74 4.15 16.61
CA LEU A 194 -8.39 5.46 16.52
C LEU A 194 -7.76 6.50 17.46
N ILE A 195 -7.27 6.06 18.63
CA ILE A 195 -6.55 6.94 19.58
C ILE A 195 -5.21 7.37 18.97
N ILE A 196 -4.43 6.42 18.43
CA ILE A 196 -3.16 6.69 17.74
C ILE A 196 -3.40 7.61 16.53
N ALA A 197 -4.42 7.31 15.71
CA ALA A 197 -4.79 8.11 14.55
C ALA A 197 -5.11 9.55 14.92
N LYS A 198 -5.86 9.76 16.01
CA LYS A 198 -6.14 11.12 16.52
C LYS A 198 -4.85 11.85 16.84
N TYR A 199 -4.00 11.22 17.64
CA TYR A 199 -2.79 11.87 18.11
C TYR A 199 -1.89 12.28 16.94
N LEU A 200 -1.72 11.38 15.97
CA LEU A 200 -0.97 11.65 14.74
C LEU A 200 -1.61 12.80 13.96
N HIS A 201 -2.94 12.81 13.80
CA HIS A 201 -3.64 13.90 13.13
C HIS A 201 -3.45 15.26 13.81
N ASP A 202 -3.54 15.31 15.15
CA ASP A 202 -3.32 16.54 15.93
C ASP A 202 -1.86 17.04 15.86
N LYS A 203 -0.96 16.28 15.22
CA LYS A 203 0.43 16.62 14.92
C LYS A 203 0.68 16.81 13.42
N ASP A 204 -0.38 17.07 12.65
CA ASP A 204 -0.36 17.28 11.21
C ASP A 204 0.15 16.07 10.39
N PHE A 205 0.18 14.88 10.99
CA PHE A 205 0.30 13.64 10.21
C PHE A 205 -1.07 13.33 9.56
N SER A 206 -1.09 12.69 8.40
CA SER A 206 -2.35 12.54 7.65
C SER A 206 -3.40 11.75 8.44
N VAL A 207 -4.65 12.23 8.43
CA VAL A 207 -5.83 11.63 9.08
C VAL A 207 -5.98 10.13 8.80
N SER A 208 -5.70 9.72 7.57
CA SER A 208 -5.98 8.36 7.09
C SER A 208 -4.75 7.47 7.15
N TRP A 209 -4.14 7.29 8.31
CA TRP A 209 -2.98 6.41 8.46
C TRP A 209 -3.20 5.00 7.85
N PHE A 210 -4.42 4.47 7.90
CA PHE A 210 -4.78 3.20 7.24
C PHE A 210 -4.68 3.30 5.72
N VAL A 211 -5.27 4.34 5.13
CA VAL A 211 -5.38 4.48 3.66
C VAL A 211 -4.10 5.03 3.07
N LYS A 212 -3.50 6.05 3.68
CA LYS A 212 -2.17 6.56 3.33
C LYS A 212 -1.12 5.48 3.58
N GLY A 213 -1.18 4.75 4.69
CA GLY A 213 -0.28 3.65 4.98
C GLY A 213 -0.39 2.50 3.97
N ALA A 214 -1.62 2.08 3.62
CA ALA A 214 -1.85 1.07 2.58
C ALA A 214 -1.39 1.55 1.20
N PHE A 215 -1.70 2.80 0.85
CA PHE A 215 -1.24 3.42 -0.39
C PHE A 215 0.29 3.51 -0.46
N ASN A 216 0.93 4.01 0.60
CA ASN A 216 2.38 4.07 0.75
C ASN A 216 3.00 2.68 0.71
N HIS A 217 2.33 1.66 1.26
CA HIS A 217 2.79 0.28 1.19
C HIS A 217 2.80 -0.22 -0.25
N ILE A 218 1.69 -0.08 -0.99
CA ILE A 218 1.60 -0.46 -2.40
C ILE A 218 2.64 0.31 -3.23
N LEU A 219 2.73 1.62 -3.02
CA LEU A 219 3.68 2.48 -3.70
C LEU A 219 5.13 2.06 -3.38
N SER A 220 5.42 1.68 -2.13
CA SER A 220 6.74 1.16 -1.75
C SER A 220 7.07 -0.13 -2.47
N LEU A 221 6.10 -1.05 -2.67
CA LEU A 221 6.32 -2.28 -3.43
C LEU A 221 6.66 -1.97 -4.89
N ILE A 222 5.94 -1.05 -5.52
CA ILE A 222 6.21 -0.58 -6.88
C ILE A 222 7.61 0.04 -6.96
N ILE A 223 7.93 0.97 -6.07
CA ILE A 223 9.24 1.65 -6.05
C ILE A 223 10.39 0.65 -5.85
N ARG A 224 10.20 -0.35 -4.98
CA ARG A 224 11.21 -1.35 -4.64
C ARG A 224 11.55 -2.27 -5.81
N TYR A 225 10.54 -2.74 -6.54
CA TYR A 225 10.71 -3.80 -7.55
C TYR A 225 10.72 -3.30 -8.99
N LEU A 226 10.02 -2.20 -9.31
CA LEU A 226 9.80 -1.78 -10.69
C LEU A 226 10.66 -0.59 -11.11
N ILE A 227 11.16 0.20 -10.17
CA ILE A 227 11.81 1.49 -10.48
C ILE A 227 13.32 1.38 -10.35
N GLY A 228 14.00 1.27 -11.49
CA GLY A 228 15.46 1.15 -11.56
C GLY A 228 16.21 2.47 -11.33
N TRP A 229 15.70 3.59 -11.88
CA TRP A 229 16.43 4.87 -11.92
C TRP A 229 16.47 5.59 -10.55
N PRO A 230 17.65 5.84 -9.96
CA PRO A 230 17.76 6.38 -8.59
C PRO A 230 17.07 7.73 -8.37
N ARG A 231 17.13 8.64 -9.35
CA ARG A 231 16.50 9.98 -9.20
C ARG A 231 14.97 9.88 -9.18
N ALA A 232 14.39 8.98 -9.98
CA ALA A 232 12.95 8.75 -10.02
C ALA A 232 12.49 8.11 -8.71
N ARG A 233 13.25 7.14 -8.19
CA ARG A 233 13.03 6.55 -6.87
C ARG A 233 13.00 7.60 -5.77
N ASN A 234 14.01 8.47 -5.71
CA ASN A 234 14.05 9.54 -4.70
C ASN A 234 12.89 10.52 -4.86
N ALA A 235 12.45 10.84 -6.09
CA ALA A 235 11.28 11.69 -6.31
C ALA A 235 10.00 11.05 -5.73
N LEU A 236 9.82 9.74 -5.91
CA LEU A 236 8.65 9.02 -5.38
C LEU A 236 8.70 8.82 -3.88
N PHE A 237 9.88 8.60 -3.30
CA PHE A 237 10.03 8.60 -1.85
C PHE A 237 9.75 9.96 -1.22
N ARG A 238 10.11 11.07 -1.91
CA ARG A 238 9.66 12.42 -1.50
C ARG A 238 8.14 12.56 -1.59
N PHE A 239 7.54 12.05 -2.66
CA PHE A 239 6.09 12.02 -2.81
C PHE A 239 5.38 11.25 -1.69
N MET A 240 5.98 10.15 -1.19
CA MET A 240 5.49 9.43 -0.01
C MET A 240 5.58 10.24 1.29
N GLY A 241 6.45 11.26 1.35
CA GLY A 241 6.62 12.16 2.50
C GLY A 241 8.06 12.31 2.99
N MET A 242 9.00 11.48 2.51
CA MET A 242 10.39 11.51 2.99
C MET A 242 11.09 12.83 2.64
N ARG A 243 11.97 13.31 3.53
CA ARG A 243 12.84 14.46 3.25
C ARG A 243 14.17 13.98 2.70
N ILE A 244 14.39 14.13 1.40
CA ILE A 244 15.61 13.64 0.73
C ILE A 244 16.37 14.80 0.10
N GLY A 245 17.61 15.01 0.54
CA GLY A 245 18.54 16.03 0.05
C GLY A 245 19.01 15.83 -1.39
N LYS A 246 19.98 16.65 -1.80
CA LYS A 246 20.64 16.59 -3.10
C LYS A 246 21.64 15.44 -3.14
N ASN A 247 21.81 14.83 -4.31
CA ASN A 247 22.78 13.77 -4.56
C ASN A 247 22.66 12.55 -3.61
N CYS A 248 21.48 12.31 -3.03
CA CYS A 248 21.27 11.12 -2.24
C CYS A 248 21.12 9.87 -3.11
N HIS A 249 21.58 8.71 -2.60
CA HIS A 249 21.39 7.43 -3.26
C HIS A 249 20.69 6.43 -2.32
N ILE A 250 19.42 6.17 -2.57
CA ILE A 250 18.66 5.12 -1.88
C ILE A 250 18.59 3.93 -2.82
N SER A 251 19.22 2.81 -2.49
CA SER A 251 19.34 1.66 -3.39
C SER A 251 18.03 0.87 -3.53
N GLN A 252 18.05 -0.14 -4.41
CA GLN A 252 16.91 -1.01 -4.67
C GLN A 252 16.48 -1.74 -3.39
N ASN A 253 15.24 -2.21 -3.33
CA ASN A 253 14.69 -2.94 -2.18
C ASN A 253 14.74 -2.23 -0.81
N ALA A 254 15.22 -0.99 -0.71
CA ALA A 254 15.14 -0.20 0.52
C ALA A 254 13.66 -0.04 0.91
N VAL A 255 13.37 -0.26 2.19
CA VAL A 255 12.01 -0.28 2.75
C VAL A 255 11.88 0.89 3.70
N PRO A 256 11.37 2.04 3.24
CA PRO A 256 10.94 3.07 4.16
C PRO A 256 9.70 2.59 4.92
N ASP A 257 9.55 3.09 6.14
CA ASP A 257 8.33 2.94 6.90
C ASP A 257 7.12 3.51 6.12
N PRO A 258 6.12 2.68 5.76
CA PRO A 258 4.98 3.17 5.01
C PRO A 258 4.03 4.01 5.87
N LEU A 259 4.09 3.89 7.20
CA LEU A 259 3.18 4.57 8.11
C LEU A 259 3.56 6.03 8.32
N LEU A 260 4.84 6.30 8.61
CA LEU A 260 5.36 7.64 8.89
C LEU A 260 6.62 7.96 8.08
N PRO A 261 6.59 7.86 6.73
CA PRO A 261 7.75 8.16 5.89
C PRO A 261 8.24 9.62 6.04
N GLU A 262 7.37 10.55 6.42
CA GLU A 262 7.70 11.94 6.78
C GLU A 262 8.67 12.11 7.96
N LEU A 263 8.89 11.04 8.73
CA LEU A 263 9.87 11.00 9.80
C LEU A 263 11.26 10.56 9.34
N ILE A 264 11.42 10.19 8.06
CA ILE A 264 12.70 9.77 7.49
C ILE A 264 13.33 10.93 6.73
N GLU A 265 14.53 11.31 7.14
CA GLU A 265 15.32 12.34 6.49
C GLU A 265 16.70 11.83 6.06
N PHE A 266 17.06 12.09 4.80
CA PHE A 266 18.40 11.92 4.24
C PHE A 266 18.96 13.29 3.86
N LYS A 267 20.09 13.70 4.46
CA LYS A 267 20.79 14.95 4.13
C LYS A 267 21.63 14.79 2.85
N ASN A 268 22.20 15.88 2.35
CA ASN A 268 22.89 15.90 1.05
C ASN A 268 24.02 14.85 0.97
N GLY A 269 24.16 14.21 -0.19
CA GLY A 269 25.20 13.21 -0.47
C GLY A 269 25.06 11.89 0.29
N SER A 270 24.05 11.74 1.15
CA SER A 270 23.86 10.53 1.94
C SER A 270 23.11 9.43 1.18
N GLY A 271 23.18 8.19 1.66
CA GLY A 271 22.53 7.08 0.98
C GLY A 271 22.46 5.80 1.78
N CYS A 272 21.74 4.84 1.23
CA CYS A 272 21.65 3.50 1.78
C CYS A 272 21.74 2.42 0.70
N GLY A 273 22.33 1.30 1.08
CA GLY A 273 22.51 0.11 0.27
C GLY A 273 21.20 -0.68 0.06
N ILE A 274 21.30 -1.72 -0.75
CA ILE A 274 20.15 -2.55 -1.13
C ILE A 274 19.48 -3.15 0.11
N GLY A 275 18.14 -3.17 0.14
CA GLY A 275 17.39 -3.89 1.17
C GLY A 275 17.41 -3.27 2.57
N VAL A 276 17.93 -2.04 2.74
CA VAL A 276 17.93 -1.34 4.03
C VAL A 276 16.50 -1.07 4.52
N LYS A 277 16.22 -1.33 5.79
CA LYS A 277 14.93 -1.05 6.44
C LYS A 277 15.04 0.19 7.31
N LEU A 278 14.13 1.14 7.12
CA LEU A 278 14.07 2.40 7.86
C LEU A 278 12.77 2.39 8.65
N LEU A 279 12.82 2.08 9.95
CA LEU A 279 11.63 1.91 10.78
C LEU A 279 11.46 3.15 11.67
N THR A 280 10.35 3.85 11.54
CA THR A 280 10.06 5.06 12.31
C THR A 280 9.08 4.83 13.44
N HIS A 281 8.41 3.68 13.47
CA HIS A 281 7.53 3.28 14.55
C HIS A 281 7.75 1.82 14.97
N ASN A 282 7.36 1.51 16.20
CA ASN A 282 7.20 0.16 16.71
C ASN A 282 5.78 0.00 17.26
N VAL A 283 5.15 -1.10 16.87
CA VAL A 283 3.86 -1.55 17.43
C VAL A 283 4.12 -2.87 18.13
N MET A 284 4.15 -2.85 19.46
CA MET A 284 4.38 -4.05 20.27
C MET A 284 3.30 -4.16 21.33
N GLN A 285 2.78 -5.36 21.51
CA GLN A 285 1.84 -5.66 22.59
C GLN A 285 2.63 -6.21 23.77
N VAL A 286 2.83 -5.39 24.80
CA VAL A 286 3.44 -5.82 26.07
C VAL A 286 2.46 -5.45 27.18
N LYS A 287 1.48 -6.34 27.42
CA LYS A 287 0.32 -6.20 28.33
C LYS A 287 -0.67 -5.06 28.03
N HIS A 288 -0.21 -3.91 27.56
CA HIS A 288 -1.02 -2.78 27.12
C HIS A 288 -0.73 -2.47 25.65
N ALA A 289 -1.68 -1.83 24.97
CA ALA A 289 -1.48 -1.44 23.58
C ALA A 289 -0.51 -0.26 23.50
N SER A 290 0.73 -0.50 23.07
CA SER A 290 1.78 0.52 22.98
C SER A 290 2.13 0.84 21.52
N PHE A 291 2.18 2.13 21.21
CA PHE A 291 2.66 2.65 19.94
C PHE A 291 3.79 3.63 20.20
N SER A 292 4.95 3.38 19.61
CA SER A 292 6.09 4.29 19.74
C SER A 292 6.64 4.68 18.39
N PHE A 293 7.09 5.92 18.26
CA PHE A 293 7.64 6.41 17.01
C PHE A 293 8.67 7.52 17.23
N GLY A 294 9.57 7.69 16.26
CA GLY A 294 10.60 8.72 16.30
C GLY A 294 11.30 8.91 14.95
N PRO A 295 11.84 10.10 14.69
CA PRO A 295 12.47 10.43 13.43
C PRO A 295 13.77 9.66 13.20
N ILE A 296 14.00 9.28 11.94
CA ILE A 296 15.30 8.82 11.44
C ILE A 296 15.97 9.98 10.72
N THR A 297 17.22 10.30 11.07
CA THR A 297 18.01 11.30 10.36
C THR A 297 19.33 10.69 9.89
N VAL A 298 19.58 10.75 8.58
CA VAL A 298 20.85 10.31 7.97
C VAL A 298 21.63 11.55 7.57
N GLY A 299 22.75 11.79 8.25
CA GLY A 299 23.62 12.95 8.11
C GLY A 299 24.27 13.06 6.73
N GLU A 300 24.86 14.22 6.43
CA GLU A 300 25.48 14.50 5.13
C GLU A 300 26.58 13.48 4.81
N ASN A 301 26.61 13.00 3.57
CA ASN A 301 27.55 11.98 3.07
C ASN A 301 27.56 10.65 3.85
N ALA A 302 26.65 10.43 4.80
CA ALA A 302 26.58 9.18 5.54
C ALA A 302 26.13 8.03 4.62
N ARG A 303 26.73 6.85 4.81
CA ARG A 303 26.50 5.66 4.00
C ARG A 303 25.97 4.54 4.88
N ILE A 304 24.80 4.02 4.56
CA ILE A 304 24.23 2.86 5.25
C ILE A 304 24.44 1.62 4.41
N GLY A 305 25.16 0.63 4.93
CA GLY A 305 25.43 -0.64 4.28
C GLY A 305 24.17 -1.45 3.98
N ALA A 306 24.28 -2.38 3.02
CA ALA A 306 23.15 -3.18 2.54
C ALA A 306 22.52 -4.01 3.66
N TYR A 307 21.20 -4.20 3.59
CA TYR A 307 20.39 -5.00 4.52
C TYR A 307 20.43 -4.56 5.99
N SER A 308 20.98 -3.38 6.29
CA SER A 308 20.93 -2.82 7.63
C SER A 308 19.51 -2.37 8.02
N ILE A 309 19.22 -2.40 9.31
CA ILE A 309 17.95 -1.97 9.91
C ILE A 309 18.24 -0.75 10.79
N ILE A 310 17.56 0.36 10.49
CA ILE A 310 17.63 1.58 11.29
C ILE A 310 16.36 1.65 12.14
N MET A 311 16.51 1.64 13.47
CA MET A 311 15.40 1.67 14.41
C MET A 311 14.82 3.08 14.60
N PRO A 312 13.60 3.20 15.15
CA PRO A 312 12.98 4.50 15.40
C PRO A 312 13.85 5.43 16.25
N GLY A 313 13.81 6.72 15.94
CA GLY A 313 14.51 7.76 16.72
C GLY A 313 16.03 7.85 16.49
N VAL A 314 16.61 7.07 15.59
CA VAL A 314 18.06 7.04 15.36
C VAL A 314 18.52 8.19 14.45
N SER A 315 19.61 8.85 14.86
CA SER A 315 20.38 9.76 14.01
C SER A 315 21.77 9.21 13.70
N ILE A 316 22.10 9.20 12.42
CA ILE A 316 23.42 8.83 11.89
C ILE A 316 24.16 10.12 11.55
N GLY A 317 25.31 10.34 12.16
CA GLY A 317 26.12 11.56 11.96
C GLY A 317 26.64 11.72 10.53
N LYS A 318 27.14 12.92 10.22
CA LYS A 318 27.75 13.20 8.91
C LYS A 318 28.96 12.30 8.66
N ASN A 319 29.19 11.95 7.40
CA ASN A 319 30.26 11.07 6.90
C ASN A 319 30.23 9.65 7.47
N THR A 320 29.36 9.33 8.42
CA THR A 320 29.34 8.04 9.11
C THR A 320 29.03 6.88 8.18
N ILE A 321 29.74 5.77 8.37
CA ILE A 321 29.59 4.53 7.64
C ILE A 321 28.96 3.49 8.56
N ILE A 322 27.80 2.98 8.17
CA ILE A 322 27.18 1.82 8.82
C ILE A 322 27.52 0.59 7.98
N GLY A 323 28.18 -0.41 8.56
CA GLY A 323 28.47 -1.67 7.88
C GLY A 323 27.19 -2.41 7.48
N SER A 324 27.26 -3.22 6.44
CA SER A 324 26.13 -4.04 5.97
C SER A 324 25.60 -4.97 7.07
N ASN A 325 24.32 -5.32 6.98
CA ASN A 325 23.61 -6.24 7.89
C ASN A 325 23.64 -5.80 9.37
N SER A 326 23.72 -4.50 9.64
CA SER A 326 23.74 -3.95 10.99
C SER A 326 22.35 -3.59 11.51
N VAL A 327 22.12 -3.69 12.81
CA VAL A 327 20.90 -3.21 13.48
C VAL A 327 21.24 -2.00 14.33
N VAL A 328 20.93 -0.81 13.84
CA VAL A 328 21.26 0.46 14.50
C VAL A 328 20.12 0.81 15.46
N THR A 329 20.40 0.69 16.76
CA THR A 329 19.43 0.91 17.85
C THR A 329 19.64 2.21 18.62
N LYS A 330 20.76 2.90 18.37
CA LYS A 330 21.16 4.16 19.02
C LYS A 330 21.79 5.10 18.00
N ASP A 331 21.81 6.38 18.32
CA ASP A 331 22.51 7.39 17.53
C ASP A 331 23.98 6.99 17.31
N ILE A 332 24.48 7.23 16.09
CA ILE A 332 25.88 7.02 15.74
C ILE A 332 26.51 8.40 15.49
N PRO A 333 27.61 8.74 16.19
CA PRO A 333 28.24 10.04 16.03
C PRO A 333 28.80 10.26 14.61
N PRO A 334 29.06 11.52 14.22
CA PRO A 334 29.75 11.85 12.97
C PRO A 334 31.11 11.16 12.82
N ASN A 335 31.61 11.07 11.59
CA ASN A 335 32.94 10.56 11.25
C ASN A 335 33.26 9.23 11.96
N SER A 336 32.29 8.31 11.91
CA SER A 336 32.37 7.03 12.61
C SER A 336 32.10 5.88 11.66
N ILE A 337 32.65 4.72 11.99
CA ILE A 337 32.33 3.44 11.38
C ILE A 337 31.64 2.60 12.44
N ALA A 338 30.43 2.13 12.17
CA ALA A 338 29.67 1.30 13.09
C ALA A 338 29.16 0.02 12.41
N HIS A 339 29.18 -1.10 13.10
CA HIS A 339 28.72 -2.40 12.58
C HIS A 339 28.14 -3.28 13.69
N GLY A 340 27.29 -4.24 13.31
CA GLY A 340 26.78 -5.31 14.18
C GLY A 340 25.29 -5.17 14.53
N ALA A 341 24.80 -6.10 15.37
CA ALA A 341 23.42 -6.14 15.84
C ALA A 341 23.38 -6.42 17.37
N PRO A 342 23.28 -5.40 18.23
CA PRO A 342 23.17 -3.97 17.89
C PRO A 342 24.48 -3.40 17.35
N ALA A 343 24.38 -2.41 16.48
CA ALA A 343 25.53 -1.73 15.87
C ALA A 343 26.31 -0.95 16.94
N LYS A 344 27.64 -1.08 16.92
CA LYS A 344 28.55 -0.34 17.79
C LYS A 344 29.59 0.38 16.95
N VAL A 345 30.02 1.55 17.41
CA VAL A 345 31.15 2.27 16.80
C VAL A 345 32.40 1.42 16.98
N ILE A 346 33.06 1.08 15.88
CA ILE A 346 34.31 0.30 15.85
C ILE A 346 35.53 1.18 15.58
N ARG A 347 35.32 2.32 14.90
CA ARG A 347 36.34 3.32 14.61
C ARG A 347 35.70 4.70 14.53
N THR A 348 36.37 5.70 15.08
CA THR A 348 36.13 7.12 14.77
C THR A 348 37.34 7.63 14.00
N TYR A 349 37.13 8.60 13.13
CA TYR A 349 38.19 9.18 12.32
C TYR A 349 38.00 10.70 12.23
N ASP A 350 39.08 11.41 11.91
CA ASP A 350 39.02 12.85 11.68
C ASP A 350 38.85 13.20 10.19
N ASP A 351 38.74 14.50 9.88
CA ASP A 351 38.55 14.94 8.50
C ASP A 351 39.80 14.69 7.63
N SER A 352 40.99 14.46 8.21
CA SER A 352 42.23 14.17 7.49
C SER A 352 42.32 12.71 7.01
N GLU A 353 41.76 11.78 7.78
CA GLU A 353 41.65 10.35 7.43
C GLU A 353 40.51 10.05 6.45
N ARG A 354 39.65 11.04 6.17
CA ARG A 354 38.38 10.83 5.48
C ARG A 354 38.54 10.22 4.09
N GLU A 355 39.46 10.71 3.27
CA GLU A 355 39.66 10.18 1.91
C GLU A 355 40.16 8.73 1.92
N GLU A 356 40.97 8.36 2.91
CA GLU A 356 41.45 6.99 3.08
C GLU A 356 40.31 6.07 3.46
N VAL A 357 39.50 6.48 4.46
CA VAL A 357 38.32 5.73 4.89
C VAL A 357 37.30 5.58 3.75
N GLU A 358 37.04 6.63 2.96
CA GLU A 358 36.11 6.56 1.84
C GLU A 358 36.60 5.70 0.66
N LYS A 359 37.91 5.44 0.56
CA LYS A 359 38.48 4.50 -0.43
C LYS A 359 38.42 3.05 0.06
N GLU A 360 38.56 2.85 1.36
CA GLU A 360 38.51 1.53 1.99
C GLU A 360 37.07 0.99 2.09
N TYR A 361 36.07 1.85 2.28
CA TYR A 361 34.67 1.51 2.53
C TYR A 361 33.68 2.18 1.56
#